data_AF-Q8NEY4-F1
#
_entry.id   AF-Q8NEY4-F1
#
_cell.length_a   1.000
_cell.length_b   1.000
_cell.length_c   1.000
_cell.angle_alpha   90.00
_cell.angle_beta   90.00
_cell.angle_gamma   90.00
#
_symmetry.space_group_name_H-M   'P 1'
#
loop_
_entity.id
_entity.type
_entity.pdbx_description
1 polymer ?
#
loop_
_entity_poly.entity_id
_entity_poly.type
_entity_poly.pdbx_seq_one_letter_code
_entity_poly.pdbx_strand_id
1 'polypeptide(L)'
;MSEFWLISAPGDKENLQALERMNTVTSKSNLSYNTKFAIPDFKVGTLDSLVGLSDELGKLDTFAESLIRRMAQSVVEVMEDSKGKVQEHLLANGVDLTSFVTHFEWDMAKYPVKQPLVSVVDTIAKQLAQIEMDLKSRTAAYNTLKTNLENLEKKSMGNLFTRTLSDIVSKEDFVLDSEYLVTLLVIVPKPNYSQWQKTYESLSDMVVPRSTKLITEDKEGGLFTVTLFRKVIEDFKTKAKENKFTVREFYYDEKEIEREREEMARLLSDKKQQYQTSCVALKKGSSTFPDHKVKVTPLGNPDRPAAGQTDRERESEGEGEGPLLRWLKVNFSEAFIAWIHIKALRVFVESVLRYGLPVNFQAVLLQPHKKSSTKRLREVLNSVFRHLDEVAATSILDASVEIPGLQLNNQDYFPYVYFHIDLSLLD
;
A
#
# COMPACT_ATOMS: atom_id res chain seq x y z
N MET A 1 19.61 1.95 -8.00
CA MET A 1 19.85 1.48 -6.61
C MET A 1 19.09 2.42 -5.70
N SER A 2 18.41 1.87 -4.69
CA SER A 2 17.55 2.60 -3.75
C SER A 2 18.29 3.23 -2.57
N GLU A 3 19.59 2.97 -2.40
CA GLU A 3 20.36 3.48 -1.26
C GLU A 3 21.10 4.78 -1.59
N PHE A 4 21.04 5.74 -0.67
CA PHE A 4 21.77 7.00 -0.72
C PHE A 4 22.45 7.30 0.61
N TRP A 5 23.62 7.92 0.53
CA TRP A 5 24.41 8.37 1.68
C TRP A 5 24.44 9.89 1.66
N LEU A 6 23.78 10.51 2.62
CA LEU A 6 23.79 11.95 2.80
C LEU A 6 24.87 12.33 3.81
N ILE A 7 25.91 13.00 3.35
CA ILE A 7 27.03 13.44 4.18
C ILE A 7 27.10 14.97 4.24
N SER A 8 27.78 15.48 5.25
CA SER A 8 28.17 16.89 5.33
C SER A 8 29.61 17.00 5.84
N ALA A 9 30.31 18.04 5.40
CA ALA A 9 31.64 18.43 5.84
C ALA A 9 31.71 19.95 6.02
N PRO A 10 32.65 20.47 6.83
CA PRO A 10 32.82 21.91 7.00
C PRO A 10 33.01 22.64 5.65
N GLY A 11 32.54 23.87 5.58
CA GLY A 11 32.52 24.67 4.35
C GLY A 11 33.74 25.58 4.17
N ASP A 12 34.80 25.39 4.97
CA ASP A 12 36.05 26.10 4.77
C ASP A 12 36.79 25.58 3.52
N LYS A 13 37.78 26.35 3.07
CA LYS A 13 38.51 26.09 1.83
C LYS A 13 39.17 24.71 1.80
N GLU A 14 39.71 24.23 2.91
CA GLU A 14 40.38 22.93 2.97
C GLU A 14 39.39 21.78 2.80
N ASN A 15 38.24 21.86 3.48
CA ASN A 15 37.21 20.84 3.41
C ASN A 15 36.43 20.84 2.09
N LEU A 16 36.24 22.00 1.46
CA LEU A 16 35.72 22.08 0.09
C LEU A 16 36.68 21.41 -0.92
N GLN A 17 37.99 21.60 -0.78
CA GLN A 17 38.98 20.86 -1.58
C GLN A 17 38.96 19.36 -1.28
N ALA A 18 38.69 18.95 -0.04
CA ALA A 18 38.49 17.55 0.32
C ALA A 18 37.27 16.95 -0.40
N LEU A 19 36.14 17.65 -0.45
CA LEU A 19 34.94 17.24 -1.20
C LEU A 19 35.20 17.14 -2.72
N GLU A 20 35.95 18.06 -3.31
CA GLU A 20 36.36 17.98 -4.73
C GLU A 20 37.26 16.76 -5.00
N ARG A 21 38.20 16.48 -4.10
CA ARG A 21 39.03 15.26 -4.17
C ARG A 21 38.18 14.00 -4.07
N MET A 22 37.22 13.94 -3.13
CA MET A 22 36.27 12.84 -3.01
C MET A 22 35.49 12.63 -4.32
N ASN A 23 34.90 13.69 -4.89
CA ASN A 23 34.18 13.61 -6.16
C ASN A 23 35.06 13.09 -7.30
N THR A 24 36.31 13.54 -7.36
CA THR A 24 37.27 13.09 -8.37
C THR A 24 37.58 11.59 -8.23
N VAL A 25 37.88 11.12 -7.01
CA VAL A 25 38.26 9.72 -6.76
C VAL A 25 37.08 8.78 -6.98
N THR A 26 35.89 9.14 -6.49
CA THR A 26 34.67 8.33 -6.61
C THR A 26 34.17 8.24 -8.05
N SER A 27 34.24 9.34 -8.81
CA SER A 27 33.93 9.35 -10.25
C SER A 27 34.92 8.50 -11.05
N LYS A 28 36.23 8.72 -10.90
CA LYS A 28 37.27 7.94 -11.62
C LYS A 28 37.20 6.44 -11.33
N SER A 29 36.86 6.08 -10.09
CA SER A 29 36.76 4.69 -9.65
C SER A 29 35.36 4.08 -9.86
N ASN A 30 34.43 4.84 -10.48
CA ASN A 30 33.05 4.42 -10.76
C ASN A 30 32.30 3.89 -9.51
N LEU A 31 32.49 4.55 -8.35
CA LEU A 31 31.97 4.08 -7.06
C LEU A 31 30.56 4.58 -6.75
N SER A 32 30.30 5.85 -7.06
CA SER A 32 29.05 6.55 -6.76
C SER A 32 28.79 7.73 -7.71
N TYR A 33 27.52 8.09 -7.81
CA TYR A 33 27.07 9.37 -8.37
C TYR A 33 26.86 10.35 -7.23
N ASN A 34 27.48 11.53 -7.30
CA ASN A 34 27.47 12.49 -6.19
C ASN A 34 26.80 13.79 -6.63
N THR A 35 25.85 14.30 -5.85
CA THR A 35 25.18 15.58 -6.08
C THR A 35 25.29 16.47 -4.86
N LYS A 36 25.39 17.80 -5.07
CA LYS A 36 25.27 18.74 -3.96
C LYS A 36 23.85 18.67 -3.43
N PHE A 37 23.71 18.64 -2.11
CA PHE A 37 22.41 18.63 -1.45
C PHE A 37 22.20 20.00 -0.79
N ALA A 38 21.37 20.84 -1.40
CA ALA A 38 21.20 22.23 -0.97
C ALA A 38 20.30 22.30 0.28
N ILE A 39 20.89 22.72 1.41
CA ILE A 39 20.19 22.94 2.67
C ILE A 39 20.22 24.44 2.95
N PRO A 40 19.08 25.09 3.17
CA PRO A 40 19.08 26.53 3.43
C PRO A 40 19.57 26.85 4.84
N ASP A 41 19.97 28.11 5.03
CA ASP A 41 20.39 28.61 6.33
C ASP A 41 19.17 28.84 7.23
N PHE A 42 19.06 28.06 8.31
CA PHE A 42 18.07 28.29 9.35
C PHE A 42 18.62 29.19 10.45
N LYS A 43 17.72 29.91 11.11
CA LYS A 43 18.08 30.62 12.33
C LYS A 43 18.42 29.63 13.44
N VAL A 44 19.69 29.58 13.80
CA VAL A 44 20.20 28.75 14.91
C VAL A 44 19.73 29.32 16.24
N GLY A 45 19.18 28.45 17.10
CA GLY A 45 18.77 28.78 18.47
C GLY A 45 19.92 28.72 19.47
N THR A 46 19.63 28.35 20.71
CA THR A 46 20.65 28.03 21.71
C THR A 46 21.24 26.63 21.47
N LEU A 47 22.44 26.34 21.99
CA LEU A 47 23.03 25.00 21.94
C LEU A 47 22.09 23.95 22.57
N ASP A 48 21.49 24.27 23.71
CA ASP A 48 20.48 23.45 24.39
C ASP A 48 19.30 23.09 23.47
N SER A 49 18.77 24.07 22.73
CA SER A 49 17.70 23.82 21.76
C SER A 49 18.13 22.93 20.60
N LEU A 50 19.38 23.02 20.14
CA LEU A 50 19.91 22.17 19.08
C LEU A 50 20.09 20.73 19.53
N VAL A 51 20.58 20.52 20.75
CA VAL A 51 20.73 19.17 21.33
C VAL A 51 19.36 18.50 21.46
N GLY A 52 18.36 19.21 22.00
CA GLY A 52 16.98 18.71 22.06
C GLY A 52 16.39 18.42 20.67
N LEU A 53 16.64 19.29 19.69
CA LEU A 53 16.20 19.07 18.31
C LEU A 53 16.88 17.88 17.63
N SER A 54 18.15 17.58 17.94
CA SER A 54 18.83 16.40 17.39
C SER A 54 18.12 15.10 17.80
N ASP A 55 17.79 14.98 19.09
CA ASP A 55 17.06 13.82 19.62
C ASP A 55 15.64 13.72 19.02
N GLU A 56 14.93 14.84 18.94
CA GLU A 56 13.57 14.91 18.39
C GLU A 56 13.55 14.53 16.89
N LEU A 57 14.45 15.12 16.11
CA LEU A 57 14.58 14.82 14.68
C LEU A 57 14.99 13.36 14.45
N GLY A 58 15.79 12.75 15.33
CA GLY A 58 16.12 11.33 15.26
C GLY A 58 14.89 10.42 15.43
N LYS A 59 14.02 10.74 16.40
CA LYS A 59 12.75 10.05 16.61
C LYS A 59 11.80 10.28 15.44
N LEU A 60 11.70 11.53 14.97
CA LEU A 60 10.81 11.91 13.89
C LEU A 60 11.21 11.29 12.55
N ASP A 61 12.51 11.16 12.27
CA ASP A 61 13.04 10.47 11.09
C ASP A 61 12.61 8.99 11.08
N THR A 62 12.84 8.29 12.20
CA THR A 62 12.43 6.89 12.35
C THR A 62 10.92 6.71 12.21
N PHE A 63 10.15 7.64 12.78
CA PHE A 63 8.69 7.66 12.66
C PHE A 63 8.24 7.85 11.20
N ALA A 64 8.78 8.86 10.51
CA ALA A 64 8.45 9.17 9.12
C ALA A 64 8.77 8.00 8.18
N GLU A 65 9.95 7.39 8.33
CA GLU A 65 10.32 6.20 7.56
C GLU A 65 9.32 5.04 7.79
N SER A 66 8.98 4.75 9.05
CA SER A 66 8.00 3.70 9.39
C SER A 66 6.60 3.98 8.82
N LEU A 67 6.20 5.25 8.75
CA LEU A 67 4.92 5.67 8.18
C LEU A 67 4.91 5.45 6.68
N ILE A 68 5.94 5.90 5.97
CA ILE A 68 6.08 5.75 4.51
C ILE A 68 6.06 4.27 4.12
N ARG A 69 6.79 3.40 4.84
CA ARG A 69 6.80 1.95 4.60
C ARG A 69 5.40 1.33 4.78
N ARG A 70 4.67 1.72 5.84
CA ARG A 70 3.26 1.28 6.05
C ARG A 70 2.32 1.78 4.97
N MET A 71 2.51 3.01 4.48
CA MET A 71 1.72 3.56 3.38
C MET A 71 1.99 2.80 2.07
N ALA A 72 3.25 2.52 1.76
CA ALA A 72 3.64 1.70 0.61
C ALA A 72 3.00 0.31 0.66
N GLN A 73 3.04 -0.34 1.84
CA GLN A 73 2.36 -1.62 2.05
C GLN A 73 0.83 -1.53 1.87
N SER A 74 0.21 -0.45 2.34
CA SER A 74 -1.23 -0.21 2.14
C SER A 74 -1.58 -0.05 0.67
N VAL A 75 -0.71 0.57 -0.14
CA VAL A 75 -0.89 0.62 -1.61
C VAL A 75 -0.85 -0.79 -2.21
N VAL A 76 0.09 -1.65 -1.79
CA VAL A 76 0.14 -3.06 -2.23
C VAL A 76 -1.15 -3.82 -1.90
N GLU A 77 -1.72 -3.61 -0.72
CA GLU A 77 -2.97 -4.27 -0.27
C GLU A 77 -4.22 -3.77 -1.00
N VAL A 78 -4.25 -2.50 -1.40
CA VAL A 78 -5.34 -1.96 -2.22
C VAL A 78 -5.20 -2.40 -3.68
N MET A 79 -3.97 -2.62 -4.14
CA MET A 79 -3.63 -3.02 -5.52
C MET A 79 -3.44 -4.53 -5.69
N GLU A 80 -4.13 -5.37 -4.92
CA GLU A 80 -4.00 -6.84 -4.93
C GLU A 80 -3.97 -7.45 -6.35
N ASP A 81 -4.82 -6.93 -7.24
CA ASP A 81 -5.00 -7.41 -8.62
C ASP A 81 -3.95 -6.86 -9.62
N SER A 82 -3.06 -5.95 -9.19
CA SER A 82 -2.13 -5.21 -10.07
C SER A 82 -0.77 -4.93 -9.42
N LYS A 83 -0.23 -5.93 -8.71
CA LYS A 83 1.06 -5.82 -7.98
C LYS A 83 2.23 -5.26 -8.79
N GLY A 84 2.26 -5.46 -10.12
CA GLY A 84 3.31 -4.97 -11.00
C GLY A 84 3.34 -3.44 -11.19
N LYS A 85 2.27 -2.72 -10.82
CA LYS A 85 2.14 -1.28 -11.03
C LYS A 85 2.34 -0.44 -9.77
N VAL A 86 2.61 -1.07 -8.62
CA VAL A 86 2.69 -0.37 -7.33
C VAL A 86 3.71 0.78 -7.36
N GLN A 87 4.87 0.59 -7.98
CA GLN A 87 5.92 1.61 -8.06
C GLN A 87 5.46 2.88 -8.81
N GLU A 88 4.52 2.77 -9.76
CA GLU A 88 3.96 3.91 -10.52
C GLU A 88 3.09 4.82 -9.63
N HIS A 89 2.62 4.31 -8.49
CA HIS A 89 1.80 5.07 -7.54
C HIS A 89 2.60 5.62 -6.36
N LEU A 90 3.84 5.15 -6.14
CA LEU A 90 4.73 5.59 -5.07
C LEU A 90 5.66 6.70 -5.57
N LEU A 91 5.07 7.85 -5.88
CA LEU A 91 5.77 9.03 -6.41
C LEU A 91 5.82 10.16 -5.38
N ALA A 92 6.80 11.05 -5.51
CA ALA A 92 6.90 12.29 -4.75
C ALA A 92 6.77 13.47 -5.72
N ASN A 93 5.75 14.31 -5.56
CA ASN A 93 5.40 15.39 -6.49
C ASN A 93 5.30 14.94 -7.97
N GLY A 94 4.83 13.71 -8.19
CA GLY A 94 4.67 13.13 -9.53
C GLY A 94 5.96 12.67 -10.20
N VAL A 95 7.11 12.75 -9.52
CA VAL A 95 8.38 12.17 -9.98
C VAL A 95 8.73 10.93 -9.15
N ASP A 96 9.54 10.04 -9.71
CA ASP A 96 10.02 8.88 -8.96
C ASP A 96 10.91 9.32 -7.78
N LEU A 97 10.97 8.48 -6.75
CA LEU A 97 11.65 8.80 -5.49
C LEU A 97 13.15 9.03 -5.66
N THR A 98 13.79 8.33 -6.59
CA THR A 98 15.23 8.48 -6.87
C THR A 98 15.50 9.86 -7.47
N SER A 99 14.69 10.25 -8.46
CA SER A 99 14.76 11.58 -9.09
C SER A 99 14.47 12.70 -8.10
N PHE A 100 13.46 12.54 -7.23
CA PHE A 100 13.13 13.52 -6.19
C PHE A 100 14.32 13.75 -5.23
N VAL A 101 14.91 12.68 -4.70
CA VAL A 101 16.02 12.79 -3.73
C VAL A 101 17.28 13.39 -4.37
N THR A 102 17.57 13.03 -5.62
CA THR A 102 18.75 13.54 -6.35
C THR A 102 18.66 15.02 -6.74
N HIS A 103 17.44 15.53 -6.94
CA HIS A 103 17.14 16.92 -7.29
C HIS A 103 16.37 17.64 -6.17
N PHE A 104 16.64 17.28 -4.92
CA PHE A 104 15.97 17.86 -3.77
C PHE A 104 16.12 19.38 -3.75
N GLU A 105 14.99 20.07 -3.63
CA GLU A 105 14.92 21.49 -3.32
C GLU A 105 14.05 21.69 -2.07
N TRP A 106 14.49 22.60 -1.20
CA TRP A 106 13.77 22.90 0.02
C TRP A 106 12.45 23.61 -0.30
N ASP A 107 11.33 23.08 0.22
CA ASP A 107 10.01 23.68 0.07
C ASP A 107 9.85 24.88 1.03
N MET A 108 10.25 26.04 0.54
CA MET A 108 10.17 27.32 1.27
C MET A 108 8.74 27.76 1.57
N ALA A 109 7.76 27.34 0.76
CA ALA A 109 6.37 27.73 0.93
C ALA A 109 5.74 26.96 2.09
N LYS A 110 6.06 25.67 2.21
CA LYS A 110 5.53 24.78 3.25
C LYS A 110 6.34 24.82 4.54
N TYR A 111 7.66 25.00 4.44
CA TYR A 111 8.58 25.00 5.58
C TYR A 111 9.46 26.27 5.57
N PRO A 112 8.93 27.43 5.97
CA PRO A 112 9.62 28.70 5.78
C PRO A 112 10.86 28.83 6.67
N VAL A 113 12.03 29.05 6.06
CA VAL A 113 13.33 29.21 6.76
C VAL A 113 13.41 30.42 7.70
N LYS A 114 12.48 31.36 7.56
CA LYS A 114 12.37 32.54 8.44
C LYS A 114 11.76 32.20 9.81
N GLN A 115 11.06 31.08 9.92
CA GLN A 115 10.53 30.62 11.21
C GLN A 115 11.64 29.98 12.06
N PRO A 116 11.51 30.00 13.40
CA PRO A 116 12.41 29.24 14.26
C PRO A 116 12.43 27.77 13.87
N LEU A 117 13.60 27.14 13.90
CA LEU A 117 13.78 25.74 13.48
C LEU A 117 12.80 24.79 14.20
N VAL A 118 12.59 24.98 15.50
CA VAL A 118 11.61 24.21 16.30
C VAL A 118 10.20 24.27 15.69
N SER A 119 9.76 25.44 15.25
CA SER A 119 8.43 25.63 14.63
C SER A 119 8.29 24.86 13.31
N VAL A 120 9.38 24.79 12.53
CA VAL A 120 9.40 24.02 11.28
C VAL A 120 9.32 22.52 11.58
N VAL A 121 10.08 22.03 12.56
CA VAL A 121 10.04 20.62 13.02
C VAL A 121 8.65 20.26 13.54
N ASP A 122 8.05 21.11 14.40
CA ASP A 122 6.69 20.93 14.91
C ASP A 122 5.64 20.84 13.80
N THR A 123 5.79 21.64 12.74
CA THR A 123 4.87 21.65 11.60
C THR A 123 4.95 20.33 10.83
N ILE A 124 6.17 19.84 10.59
CA ILE A 124 6.39 18.54 9.94
C ILE A 124 5.83 17.41 10.82
N ALA A 125 6.11 17.44 12.13
CA ALA A 125 5.65 16.42 13.07
C ALA A 125 4.12 16.33 13.13
N LYS A 126 3.42 17.47 13.21
CA LYS A 126 1.95 17.52 13.19
C LYS A 126 1.38 17.01 11.87
N GLN A 127 1.99 17.37 10.73
CA GLN A 127 1.57 16.86 9.42
C GLN A 127 1.66 15.33 9.36
N LEU A 128 2.80 14.76 9.75
CA LEU A 128 3.01 13.31 9.71
C LEU A 128 2.09 12.57 10.70
N ALA A 129 1.85 13.13 11.88
CA ALA A 129 0.91 12.56 12.85
C ALA A 129 -0.53 12.52 12.33
N GLN A 130 -0.97 13.59 11.63
CA GLN A 130 -2.29 13.63 11.00
C GLN A 130 -2.42 12.57 9.89
N ILE A 131 -1.41 12.47 9.01
CA ILE A 131 -1.37 11.44 7.96
C ILE A 131 -1.45 10.04 8.58
N GLU A 132 -0.73 9.78 9.67
CA GLU A 132 -0.78 8.49 10.35
C GLU A 132 -2.18 8.17 10.91
N MET A 133 -2.82 9.13 11.59
CA MET A 133 -4.17 8.94 12.14
C MET A 133 -5.17 8.60 11.04
N ASP A 134 -5.14 9.34 9.93
CA ASP A 134 -6.03 9.13 8.80
C ASP A 134 -5.75 7.80 8.09
N LEU A 135 -4.49 7.40 7.97
CA LEU A 135 -4.09 6.09 7.43
C LEU A 135 -4.69 4.96 8.27
N LYS A 136 -4.54 5.01 9.60
CA LYS A 136 -5.08 3.99 10.51
C LYS A 136 -6.59 3.83 10.35
N SER A 137 -7.32 4.95 10.30
CA SER A 137 -8.77 4.95 10.13
C SER A 137 -9.20 4.35 8.77
N ARG A 138 -8.56 4.78 7.68
CA ARG A 138 -8.89 4.34 6.31
C ARG A 138 -8.55 2.87 6.08
N THR A 139 -7.38 2.43 6.52
CA THR A 139 -6.97 1.02 6.41
C THR A 139 -7.85 0.12 7.28
N ALA A 140 -8.29 0.55 8.46
CA ALA A 140 -9.25 -0.21 9.27
C ALA A 140 -10.61 -0.38 8.58
N ALA A 141 -11.12 0.67 7.93
CA ALA A 141 -12.36 0.60 7.15
C ALA A 141 -12.23 -0.35 5.95
N TYR A 142 -11.12 -0.27 5.21
CA TYR A 142 -10.83 -1.17 4.09
C TYR A 142 -10.71 -2.63 4.54
N ASN A 143 -10.01 -2.89 5.64
CA ASN A 143 -9.85 -4.24 6.18
C ASN A 143 -11.16 -4.82 6.70
N THR A 144 -12.04 -3.99 7.26
CA THR A 144 -13.40 -4.41 7.65
C THR A 144 -14.21 -4.84 6.43
N LEU A 145 -14.18 -4.05 5.36
CA LEU A 145 -14.82 -4.38 4.08
C LEU A 145 -14.31 -5.70 3.52
N LYS A 146 -12.98 -5.88 3.46
CA LYS A 146 -12.34 -7.11 2.99
C LYS A 146 -12.72 -8.32 3.85
N THR A 147 -12.69 -8.19 5.17
CA THR A 147 -13.05 -9.27 6.11
C THR A 147 -14.51 -9.69 5.94
N ASN A 148 -15.43 -8.73 5.77
CA ASN A 148 -16.84 -9.02 5.54
C ASN A 148 -17.06 -9.78 4.23
N LEU A 149 -16.36 -9.37 3.16
CA LEU A 149 -16.39 -10.04 1.87
C LEU A 149 -15.84 -11.47 1.96
N GLU A 150 -14.68 -11.67 2.57
CA GLU A 150 -14.09 -13.01 2.78
C GLU A 150 -15.00 -13.92 3.63
N ASN A 151 -15.70 -13.37 4.62
CA ASN A 151 -16.63 -14.15 5.44
C ASN A 151 -17.85 -14.62 4.64
N LEU A 152 -18.37 -13.83 3.72
CA LEU A 152 -19.46 -14.24 2.82
C LEU A 152 -18.96 -15.24 1.77
N GLU A 153 -17.79 -15.02 1.19
CA GLU A 153 -17.17 -15.97 0.25
C GLU A 153 -16.96 -17.33 0.91
N LYS A 154 -16.42 -17.36 2.14
CA LYS A 154 -16.24 -18.61 2.91
C LYS A 154 -17.53 -19.39 3.12
N LYS A 155 -18.69 -18.73 3.24
CA LYS A 155 -19.99 -19.43 3.32
C LYS A 155 -20.33 -20.18 2.04
N SER A 156 -19.91 -19.68 0.88
CA SER A 156 -20.10 -20.34 -0.42
C SER A 156 -19.05 -21.41 -0.73
N MET A 157 -17.95 -21.44 0.04
CA MET A 157 -16.89 -22.43 -0.09
C MET A 157 -17.13 -23.66 0.79
N GLY A 158 -16.59 -24.81 0.38
CA GLY A 158 -16.68 -26.07 1.11
C GLY A 158 -17.35 -27.19 0.31
N ASN A 159 -17.51 -28.34 0.95
CA ASN A 159 -18.30 -29.45 0.41
C ASN A 159 -19.80 -29.22 0.67
N LEU A 160 -20.66 -30.04 0.08
CA LEU A 160 -22.13 -29.93 0.21
C LEU A 160 -22.63 -30.02 1.67
N PHE A 161 -21.82 -30.56 2.58
CA PHE A 161 -22.12 -30.65 4.01
C PHE A 161 -21.87 -29.35 4.79
N THR A 162 -21.16 -28.37 4.23
CA THR A 162 -20.72 -27.19 4.99
C THR A 162 -21.06 -25.88 4.30
N ARG A 163 -20.96 -25.83 2.96
CA ARG A 163 -21.32 -24.64 2.20
C ARG A 163 -22.79 -24.27 2.31
N THR A 164 -23.09 -23.00 2.07
CA THR A 164 -24.45 -22.54 1.81
C THR A 164 -24.97 -23.19 0.53
N LEU A 165 -26.28 -23.39 0.49
CA LEU A 165 -26.98 -23.92 -0.67
C LEU A 165 -27.71 -22.81 -1.45
N SER A 166 -27.70 -21.56 -0.95
CA SER A 166 -28.36 -20.40 -1.56
C SER A 166 -27.95 -20.16 -3.02
N ASP A 167 -26.72 -20.51 -3.40
CA ASP A 167 -26.17 -20.37 -4.76
C ASP A 167 -26.30 -21.63 -5.62
N ILE A 168 -26.87 -22.70 -5.08
CA ILE A 168 -27.01 -24.02 -5.73
C ILE A 168 -28.46 -24.31 -6.10
N VAL A 169 -29.38 -24.01 -5.19
CA VAL A 169 -30.79 -24.39 -5.33
C VAL A 169 -31.60 -23.28 -6.00
N SER A 170 -32.67 -23.68 -6.68
CA SER A 170 -33.60 -22.79 -7.36
C SER A 170 -35.01 -22.93 -6.79
N LYS A 171 -35.90 -21.97 -7.07
CA LYS A 171 -37.29 -21.99 -6.61
C LYS A 171 -38.02 -23.26 -7.06
N GLU A 172 -37.70 -23.73 -8.26
CA GLU A 172 -38.29 -24.88 -8.92
C GLU A 172 -37.94 -26.21 -8.23
N ASP A 173 -36.92 -26.21 -7.36
CA ASP A 173 -36.51 -27.40 -6.61
C ASP A 173 -37.40 -27.66 -5.38
N PHE A 174 -38.30 -26.74 -5.01
CA PHE A 174 -39.11 -26.82 -3.79
C PHE A 174 -40.61 -26.71 -4.06
N VAL A 175 -41.38 -27.50 -3.32
CA VAL A 175 -42.81 -27.25 -3.13
C VAL A 175 -43.01 -26.17 -2.07
N LEU A 176 -43.34 -24.96 -2.52
CA LEU A 176 -43.60 -23.79 -1.68
C LEU A 176 -45.10 -23.68 -1.32
N ASP A 177 -45.41 -22.90 -0.29
CA ASP A 177 -46.77 -22.53 0.14
C ASP A 177 -47.73 -23.70 0.41
N SER A 178 -47.22 -24.91 0.63
CA SER A 178 -48.03 -26.07 0.99
C SER A 178 -48.16 -26.21 2.50
N GLU A 179 -49.39 -26.30 2.98
CA GLU A 179 -49.70 -26.62 4.38
C GLU A 179 -49.24 -28.04 4.77
N TYR A 180 -49.23 -28.97 3.79
CA TYR A 180 -48.99 -30.39 4.06
C TYR A 180 -47.67 -30.92 3.53
N LEU A 181 -47.17 -30.38 2.42
CA LEU A 181 -45.96 -30.86 1.77
C LEU A 181 -44.76 -29.99 2.13
N VAL A 182 -43.59 -30.63 2.19
CA VAL A 182 -42.29 -29.99 2.31
C VAL A 182 -41.32 -30.70 1.38
N THR A 183 -40.34 -29.98 0.86
CA THR A 183 -39.21 -30.57 0.14
C THR A 183 -37.97 -30.49 1.01
N LEU A 184 -37.34 -31.64 1.26
CA LEU A 184 -36.08 -31.74 1.99
C LEU A 184 -34.92 -31.92 1.00
N LEU A 185 -33.75 -31.47 1.41
CA LEU A 185 -32.49 -31.71 0.71
C LEU A 185 -31.73 -32.82 1.42
N VAL A 186 -31.18 -33.76 0.65
CA VAL A 186 -30.53 -34.96 1.18
C VAL A 186 -29.20 -35.16 0.47
N ILE A 187 -28.12 -35.19 1.25
CA ILE A 187 -26.79 -35.52 0.77
C ILE A 187 -26.64 -37.03 0.79
N VAL A 188 -26.39 -37.60 -0.38
CA VAL A 188 -26.22 -39.05 -0.58
C VAL A 188 -24.77 -39.29 -1.01
N PRO A 189 -24.01 -40.18 -0.34
CA PRO A 189 -22.68 -40.56 -0.80
C PRO A 189 -22.72 -41.19 -2.19
N LYS A 190 -21.73 -40.92 -3.06
CA LYS A 190 -21.67 -41.45 -4.44
C LYS A 190 -21.94 -42.97 -4.56
N PRO A 191 -21.35 -43.83 -3.70
CA PRO A 191 -21.60 -45.28 -3.77
C PRO A 191 -23.07 -45.68 -3.53
N ASN A 192 -23.85 -44.82 -2.87
CA ASN A 192 -25.21 -45.13 -2.43
C ASN A 192 -26.30 -44.52 -3.34
N TYR A 193 -25.95 -43.91 -4.48
CA TYR A 193 -26.95 -43.33 -5.40
C TYR A 193 -27.99 -44.36 -5.86
N SER A 194 -27.56 -45.58 -6.20
CA SER A 194 -28.50 -46.64 -6.61
C SER A 194 -29.38 -47.10 -5.44
N GLN A 195 -28.87 -47.09 -4.21
CA GLN A 195 -29.66 -47.41 -3.02
C GLN A 195 -30.71 -46.34 -2.80
N TRP A 196 -30.31 -45.05 -2.80
CA TRP A 196 -31.20 -43.91 -2.66
C TRP A 196 -32.38 -43.98 -3.64
N GLN A 197 -32.11 -44.12 -4.94
CA GLN A 197 -33.13 -44.20 -5.98
C GLN A 197 -34.12 -45.36 -5.79
N LYS A 198 -33.70 -46.45 -5.15
CA LYS A 198 -34.55 -47.63 -4.89
C LYS A 198 -35.34 -47.53 -3.59
N THR A 199 -34.83 -46.81 -2.59
CA THR A 199 -35.37 -46.90 -1.23
C THR A 199 -36.02 -45.63 -0.72
N TYR A 200 -35.74 -44.44 -1.30
CA TYR A 200 -36.19 -43.17 -0.71
C TYR A 200 -37.72 -43.08 -0.54
N GLU A 201 -38.47 -43.63 -1.50
CA GLU A 201 -39.95 -43.64 -1.50
C GLU A 201 -40.54 -44.48 -0.36
N SER A 202 -39.79 -45.47 0.13
CA SER A 202 -40.22 -46.39 1.18
C SER A 202 -39.50 -46.17 2.50
N LEU A 203 -38.68 -45.13 2.63
CA LEU A 203 -38.03 -44.80 3.90
C LEU A 203 -39.12 -44.45 4.92
N SER A 204 -39.94 -43.46 4.64
CA SER A 204 -41.05 -43.06 5.51
C SER A 204 -42.39 -43.24 4.81
N ASP A 205 -43.47 -43.33 5.59
CA ASP A 205 -44.80 -43.23 5.02
C ASP A 205 -45.03 -41.81 4.47
N MET A 206 -45.89 -41.65 3.47
CA MET A 206 -46.24 -40.35 2.89
C MET A 206 -45.05 -39.57 2.29
N VAL A 207 -44.08 -40.28 1.72
CA VAL A 207 -43.12 -39.74 0.76
C VAL A 207 -43.80 -39.66 -0.60
N VAL A 208 -43.65 -38.53 -1.32
CA VAL A 208 -44.23 -38.35 -2.66
C VAL A 208 -43.39 -39.17 -3.66
N PRO A 209 -43.96 -40.16 -4.36
CA PRO A 209 -43.23 -40.92 -5.36
C PRO A 209 -42.75 -40.04 -6.51
N ARG A 210 -41.61 -40.40 -7.08
CA ARG A 210 -40.90 -39.69 -8.16
C ARG A 210 -40.57 -38.22 -7.84
N SER A 211 -40.41 -37.88 -6.56
CA SER A 211 -40.10 -36.50 -6.13
C SER A 211 -38.61 -36.20 -6.07
N THR A 212 -37.73 -37.21 -6.15
CA THR A 212 -36.29 -36.97 -6.03
C THR A 212 -35.67 -36.45 -7.33
N LYS A 213 -34.81 -35.44 -7.20
CA LYS A 213 -34.01 -34.85 -8.28
C LYS A 213 -32.60 -34.58 -7.76
N LEU A 214 -31.57 -34.91 -8.54
CA LEU A 214 -30.20 -34.51 -8.26
C LEU A 214 -30.04 -33.03 -8.62
N ILE A 215 -29.66 -32.18 -7.65
CA ILE A 215 -29.44 -30.75 -7.84
C ILE A 215 -27.99 -30.47 -8.25
N THR A 216 -27.04 -31.02 -7.50
CA THR A 216 -25.60 -30.88 -7.75
C THR A 216 -24.84 -32.04 -7.12
N GLU A 217 -23.58 -32.24 -7.50
CA GLU A 217 -22.67 -33.18 -6.85
C GLU A 217 -21.28 -32.59 -6.66
N ASP A 218 -20.57 -33.08 -5.63
CA ASP A 218 -19.16 -32.75 -5.37
C ASP A 218 -18.29 -34.03 -5.40
N LYS A 219 -17.14 -34.04 -4.70
CA LYS A 219 -16.28 -35.22 -4.63
C LYS A 219 -16.83 -36.32 -3.72
N GLU A 220 -17.64 -35.98 -2.73
CA GLU A 220 -18.12 -36.87 -1.67
C GLU A 220 -19.50 -37.47 -1.98
N GLY A 221 -20.40 -36.67 -2.57
CA GLY A 221 -21.78 -37.07 -2.79
C GLY A 221 -22.58 -36.13 -3.67
N GLY A 222 -23.88 -36.39 -3.72
CA GLY A 222 -24.86 -35.64 -4.47
C GLY A 222 -25.92 -35.07 -3.54
N LEU A 223 -26.38 -33.85 -3.84
CA LEU A 223 -27.49 -33.20 -3.17
C LEU A 223 -28.78 -33.51 -3.93
N PHE A 224 -29.66 -34.28 -3.30
CA PHE A 224 -30.96 -34.67 -3.87
C PHE A 224 -32.10 -33.94 -3.19
N THR A 225 -33.19 -33.69 -3.90
CA THR A 225 -34.48 -33.33 -3.29
C THR A 225 -35.29 -34.57 -2.91
N VAL A 226 -36.24 -34.39 -2.00
CA VAL A 226 -37.33 -35.34 -1.74
C VAL A 226 -38.52 -34.58 -1.18
N THR A 227 -39.71 -34.78 -1.75
CA THR A 227 -40.95 -34.17 -1.25
C THR A 227 -41.73 -35.19 -0.43
N LEU A 228 -42.21 -34.78 0.75
CA LEU A 228 -42.96 -35.62 1.68
C LEU A 228 -43.93 -34.79 2.51
N PHE A 229 -44.81 -35.45 3.25
CA PHE A 229 -45.73 -34.77 4.16
C PHE A 229 -44.99 -34.24 5.40
N ARG A 230 -45.32 -33.03 5.86
CA ARG A 230 -44.66 -32.37 7.00
C ARG A 230 -44.66 -33.20 8.29
N LYS A 231 -45.74 -33.96 8.53
CA LYS A 231 -45.90 -34.79 9.74
C LYS A 231 -44.92 -35.98 9.86
N VAL A 232 -44.18 -36.32 8.80
CA VAL A 232 -43.22 -37.43 8.77
C VAL A 232 -41.76 -36.99 8.60
N ILE A 233 -41.46 -35.69 8.70
CA ILE A 233 -40.09 -35.17 8.55
C ILE A 233 -39.12 -35.88 9.50
N GLU A 234 -39.46 -36.01 10.79
CA GLU A 234 -38.56 -36.58 11.80
C GLU A 234 -38.37 -38.10 11.63
N ASP A 235 -39.41 -38.83 11.22
CA ASP A 235 -39.30 -40.25 10.86
C ASP A 235 -38.39 -40.43 9.64
N PHE A 236 -38.59 -39.60 8.60
CA PHE A 236 -37.75 -39.61 7.41
C PHE A 236 -36.29 -39.29 7.73
N LYS A 237 -36.02 -38.24 8.54
CA LYS A 237 -34.66 -37.88 8.99
C LYS A 237 -33.98 -39.04 9.71
N THR A 238 -34.69 -39.73 10.59
CA THR A 238 -34.16 -40.87 11.37
C THR A 238 -33.75 -42.01 10.43
N LYS A 239 -34.66 -42.41 9.52
CA LYS A 239 -34.41 -43.53 8.60
C LYS A 239 -33.39 -43.18 7.50
N ALA A 240 -33.35 -41.92 7.06
CA ALA A 240 -32.30 -41.42 6.18
C ALA A 240 -30.93 -41.58 6.84
N LYS A 241 -30.80 -41.18 8.11
CA LYS A 241 -29.55 -41.32 8.89
C LYS A 241 -29.13 -42.78 9.06
N GLU A 242 -30.07 -43.68 9.34
CA GLU A 242 -29.82 -45.13 9.42
C GLU A 242 -29.27 -45.70 8.10
N ASN A 243 -29.68 -45.15 6.96
CA ASN A 243 -29.20 -45.50 5.63
C ASN A 243 -27.96 -44.69 5.18
N LYS A 244 -27.33 -43.94 6.08
CA LYS A 244 -26.17 -43.07 5.82
C LYS A 244 -26.46 -41.96 4.80
N PHE A 245 -27.70 -41.50 4.74
CA PHE A 245 -28.09 -40.29 4.02
C PHE A 245 -28.18 -39.14 5.02
N THR A 246 -27.70 -37.96 4.65
CA THR A 246 -27.72 -36.78 5.54
C THR A 246 -28.74 -35.79 5.04
N VAL A 247 -29.82 -35.60 5.81
CA VAL A 247 -30.79 -34.54 5.51
C VAL A 247 -30.18 -33.20 5.88
N ARG A 248 -30.07 -32.29 4.91
CA ARG A 248 -29.56 -30.93 5.08
C ARG A 248 -30.73 -30.03 5.47
N GLU A 249 -30.62 -29.38 6.62
CA GLU A 249 -31.61 -28.40 7.03
C GLU A 249 -31.47 -27.14 6.16
N PHE A 250 -32.48 -26.89 5.36
CA PHE A 250 -32.54 -25.74 4.45
C PHE A 250 -34.00 -25.36 4.24
N TYR A 251 -34.29 -24.07 4.32
CA TYR A 251 -35.61 -23.52 4.02
C TYR A 251 -35.44 -22.52 2.88
N TYR A 252 -36.11 -22.76 1.75
CA TYR A 252 -36.01 -21.86 0.61
C TYR A 252 -36.76 -20.56 0.92
N ASP A 253 -36.01 -19.47 1.07
CA ASP A 253 -36.53 -18.11 1.16
C ASP A 253 -35.88 -17.27 0.06
N GLU A 254 -36.67 -16.98 -0.98
CA GLU A 254 -36.25 -16.19 -2.14
C GLU A 254 -35.75 -14.79 -1.72
N LYS A 255 -36.34 -14.18 -0.69
CA LYS A 255 -35.94 -12.85 -0.21
C LYS A 255 -34.61 -12.90 0.53
N GLU A 256 -34.35 -13.97 1.28
CA GLU A 256 -33.09 -14.16 1.98
C GLU A 256 -31.94 -14.43 0.99
N ILE A 257 -32.15 -15.33 0.02
CA ILE A 257 -31.15 -15.64 -1.01
C ILE A 257 -30.81 -14.39 -1.83
N GLU A 258 -31.81 -13.62 -2.26
CA GLU A 258 -31.56 -12.40 -3.03
C GLU A 258 -30.83 -11.34 -2.19
N ARG A 259 -31.18 -11.19 -0.91
CA ARG A 259 -30.49 -10.28 0.02
C ARG A 259 -29.01 -10.65 0.20
N GLU A 260 -28.69 -11.93 0.38
CA GLU A 260 -27.29 -12.40 0.49
C GLU A 260 -26.51 -12.12 -0.80
N ARG A 261 -27.14 -12.33 -1.96
CA ARG A 261 -26.56 -12.08 -3.28
C ARG A 261 -26.32 -10.59 -3.54
N GLU A 262 -27.30 -9.75 -3.24
CA GLU A 262 -27.20 -8.28 -3.33
C GLU A 262 -26.09 -7.76 -2.40
N GLU A 263 -25.99 -8.31 -1.19
CA GLU A 263 -24.95 -7.93 -0.24
C GLU A 263 -23.54 -8.31 -0.73
N MET A 264 -23.35 -9.52 -1.25
CA MET A 264 -22.07 -9.94 -1.84
C MET A 264 -21.70 -9.04 -3.03
N ALA A 265 -22.65 -8.77 -3.93
CA ALA A 265 -22.44 -7.89 -5.07
C ALA A 265 -22.10 -6.45 -4.64
N ARG A 266 -22.78 -5.93 -3.60
CA ARG A 266 -22.50 -4.62 -3.01
C ARG A 266 -21.08 -4.55 -2.46
N LEU A 267 -20.67 -5.52 -1.63
CA LEU A 267 -19.34 -5.53 -1.02
C LEU A 267 -18.22 -5.69 -2.07
N LEU A 268 -18.44 -6.49 -3.12
CA LEU A 268 -17.52 -6.61 -4.26
C LEU A 268 -17.40 -5.28 -5.01
N SER A 269 -18.52 -4.61 -5.26
CA SER A 269 -18.55 -3.27 -5.87
C SER A 269 -17.80 -2.26 -5.00
N ASP A 270 -18.07 -2.23 -3.70
CA ASP A 270 -17.42 -1.31 -2.76
C ASP A 270 -15.91 -1.56 -2.70
N LYS A 271 -15.46 -2.83 -2.63
CA LYS A 271 -14.02 -3.17 -2.67
C LYS A 271 -13.40 -2.67 -3.98
N LYS A 272 -14.06 -2.93 -5.11
CA LYS A 272 -13.59 -2.49 -6.42
C LYS A 272 -13.50 -0.97 -6.50
N GLN A 273 -14.49 -0.24 -5.99
CA GLN A 273 -14.51 1.22 -6.00
C GLN A 273 -13.33 1.83 -5.21
N GLN A 274 -12.80 1.16 -4.18
CA GLN A 274 -11.61 1.65 -3.45
C GLN A 274 -10.33 1.68 -4.29
N TYR A 275 -10.24 0.79 -5.28
CA TYR A 275 -9.08 0.64 -6.15
C TYR A 275 -9.29 1.24 -7.55
N GLN A 276 -10.50 1.06 -8.12
CA GLN A 276 -10.76 1.02 -9.56
C GLN A 276 -9.94 2.07 -10.29
N THR A 277 -9.20 1.65 -11.32
CA THR A 277 -8.45 2.48 -12.27
C THR A 277 -9.19 2.37 -13.59
N SER A 278 -10.24 3.18 -13.78
CA SER A 278 -11.18 2.98 -14.87
C SER A 278 -10.52 3.17 -16.24
N CYS A 279 -10.56 2.12 -17.05
CA CYS A 279 -10.81 2.29 -18.47
C CYS A 279 -12.32 2.50 -18.60
N VAL A 280 -12.77 3.76 -18.75
CA VAL A 280 -14.14 4.05 -19.15
C VAL A 280 -14.34 3.52 -20.56
N ALA A 281 -14.95 2.33 -20.68
CA ALA A 281 -15.56 1.90 -21.93
C ALA A 281 -16.77 2.80 -22.19
N LEU A 282 -16.60 3.78 -23.09
CA LEU A 282 -17.70 4.56 -23.67
C LEU A 282 -18.71 3.60 -24.31
N LYS A 283 -19.84 3.36 -23.64
CA LYS A 283 -21.09 2.94 -24.26
C LYS A 283 -22.21 3.85 -23.76
N LYS A 284 -22.43 4.94 -24.49
CA LYS A 284 -23.70 5.68 -24.48
C LYS A 284 -24.32 5.62 -25.88
N GLY A 285 -25.49 4.98 -25.93
CA GLY A 285 -26.64 5.44 -26.71
C GLY A 285 -26.63 5.22 -28.22
N SER A 286 -27.28 4.14 -28.66
CA SER A 286 -27.90 4.07 -29.98
C SER A 286 -29.13 4.99 -30.04
N SER A 287 -29.21 5.86 -31.05
CA SER A 287 -30.50 6.24 -31.65
C SER A 287 -30.33 6.67 -33.12
N THR A 288 -30.71 5.75 -34.01
CA THR A 288 -31.57 5.97 -35.20
C THR A 288 -31.24 7.05 -36.26
N PHE A 289 -30.84 6.52 -37.44
CA PHE A 289 -31.31 6.79 -38.83
C PHE A 289 -30.77 8.00 -39.64
N PRO A 290 -30.67 7.89 -41.00
CA PRO A 290 -29.46 8.19 -41.77
C PRO A 290 -29.68 9.10 -43.00
N ASP A 291 -28.60 9.23 -43.80
CA ASP A 291 -28.50 9.67 -45.21
C ASP A 291 -28.47 11.17 -45.53
N HIS A 292 -27.27 11.69 -45.83
CA HIS A 292 -26.99 12.34 -47.13
C HIS A 292 -25.48 12.40 -47.47
N LYS A 293 -25.14 11.88 -48.65
CA LYS A 293 -23.82 11.90 -49.32
C LYS A 293 -23.39 13.32 -49.70
N VAL A 294 -22.12 13.70 -49.50
CA VAL A 294 -21.27 14.39 -50.51
C VAL A 294 -19.79 14.03 -50.25
N LYS A 295 -19.02 13.86 -51.32
CA LYS A 295 -17.70 13.20 -51.43
C LYS A 295 -16.72 14.16 -52.12
N VAL A 296 -15.62 14.60 -51.50
CA VAL A 296 -14.36 15.00 -52.20
C VAL A 296 -13.14 14.85 -51.26
N THR A 297 -12.07 14.26 -51.81
CA THR A 297 -10.79 13.78 -51.22
C THR A 297 -9.70 14.89 -51.17
N PRO A 298 -8.57 14.72 -50.42
CA PRO A 298 -7.64 15.78 -49.97
C PRO A 298 -6.25 15.76 -50.65
N LEU A 299 -5.34 16.71 -50.34
CA LEU A 299 -3.86 16.56 -50.39
C LEU A 299 -3.08 17.81 -49.88
N GLY A 300 -2.02 17.57 -49.10
CA GLY A 300 -0.88 18.48 -48.77
C GLY A 300 -1.04 19.29 -47.48
N ASN A 301 -0.08 19.41 -46.55
CA ASN A 301 1.29 18.93 -46.34
C ASN A 301 1.59 19.13 -44.82
N PRO A 302 2.53 18.39 -44.18
CA PRO A 302 2.81 18.52 -42.74
C PRO A 302 3.91 19.56 -42.45
N ASP A 303 3.83 20.27 -41.31
CA ASP A 303 4.95 20.73 -40.46
C ASP A 303 4.49 21.80 -39.45
N ARG A 304 4.18 21.40 -38.21
CA ARG A 304 4.41 22.20 -36.98
C ARG A 304 4.07 21.38 -35.72
N PRO A 305 4.99 21.14 -34.78
CA PRO A 305 4.61 20.73 -33.43
C PRO A 305 4.17 21.97 -32.65
N ALA A 306 2.89 22.04 -32.28
CA ALA A 306 2.38 23.05 -31.36
C ALA A 306 2.60 22.57 -29.92
N ALA A 307 3.46 23.28 -29.19
CA ALA A 307 3.57 23.16 -27.74
C ALA A 307 2.25 23.65 -27.10
N GLY A 308 1.57 22.80 -26.34
CA GLY A 308 0.34 23.17 -25.63
C GLY A 308 -0.50 22.05 -25.01
N GLN A 309 -0.02 20.80 -24.94
CA GLN A 309 -0.83 19.65 -24.50
C GLN A 309 -0.57 19.14 -23.07
N THR A 310 0.43 19.64 -22.34
CA THR A 310 0.88 19.00 -21.09
C THR A 310 0.02 19.26 -19.85
N ASP A 311 -0.91 20.23 -19.86
CA ASP A 311 -1.72 20.54 -18.67
C ASP A 311 -3.09 19.83 -18.66
N ARG A 312 -3.65 19.47 -19.83
CA ARG A 312 -4.94 18.74 -19.91
C ARG A 312 -4.80 17.22 -19.69
N GLU A 313 -3.62 16.67 -19.92
CA GLU A 313 -3.38 15.23 -19.68
C GLU A 313 -3.25 14.91 -18.19
N ARG A 314 -2.78 15.87 -17.36
CA ARG A 314 -2.63 15.67 -15.90
C ARG A 314 -3.96 15.64 -15.14
N GLU A 315 -5.00 16.28 -15.66
CA GLU A 315 -6.34 16.23 -15.03
C GLU A 315 -7.09 14.93 -15.36
N SER A 316 -6.74 14.27 -16.48
CA SER A 316 -7.33 13.00 -16.94
C SER A 316 -6.83 11.77 -16.17
N GLU A 317 -5.63 11.80 -15.59
CA GLU A 317 -5.06 10.62 -14.92
C GLU A 317 -5.73 10.30 -13.56
N GLY A 318 -6.43 11.27 -12.96
CA GLY A 318 -7.10 11.09 -11.67
C GLY A 318 -8.51 10.50 -11.73
N GLU A 319 -9.20 10.59 -12.88
CA GLU A 319 -10.60 10.15 -13.04
C GLU A 319 -10.75 8.63 -13.02
N GLY A 320 -9.64 7.92 -13.18
CA GLY A 320 -9.58 6.48 -13.10
C GLY A 320 -9.77 5.95 -11.69
N GLU A 321 -9.10 6.55 -10.70
CA GLU A 321 -8.67 5.94 -9.43
C GLU A 321 -9.69 6.00 -8.28
N GLY A 322 -9.83 4.89 -7.56
CA GLY A 322 -10.62 4.79 -6.34
C GLY A 322 -10.17 5.73 -5.22
N PRO A 323 -11.07 6.15 -4.31
CA PRO A 323 -10.81 7.22 -3.36
C PRO A 323 -9.71 6.87 -2.34
N LEU A 324 -9.59 5.59 -1.94
CA LEU A 324 -8.53 5.16 -1.05
C LEU A 324 -7.16 5.18 -1.73
N LEU A 325 -7.05 4.64 -2.95
CA LEU A 325 -5.79 4.66 -3.71
C LEU A 325 -5.34 6.10 -3.98
N ARG A 326 -6.26 6.97 -4.42
CA ARG A 326 -5.96 8.39 -4.63
C ARG A 326 -5.45 9.06 -3.36
N TRP A 327 -6.12 8.81 -2.23
CA TRP A 327 -5.69 9.37 -0.93
C TRP A 327 -4.30 8.85 -0.54
N LEU A 328 -4.02 7.56 -0.71
CA LEU A 328 -2.72 6.96 -0.42
C LEU A 328 -1.61 7.59 -1.27
N LYS A 329 -1.81 7.76 -2.58
CA LYS A 329 -0.82 8.40 -3.48
C LYS A 329 -0.45 9.80 -3.03
N VAL A 330 -1.46 10.65 -2.81
CA VAL A 330 -1.25 12.05 -2.41
C VAL A 330 -0.51 12.11 -1.08
N ASN A 331 -0.98 11.38 -0.07
CA ASN A 331 -0.40 11.47 1.27
C ASN A 331 0.95 10.74 1.38
N PHE A 332 1.20 9.73 0.55
CA PHE A 332 2.51 9.09 0.44
C PHE A 332 3.54 10.08 -0.09
N SER A 333 3.21 10.82 -1.16
CA SER A 333 4.04 11.91 -1.68
C SER A 333 4.34 12.94 -0.59
N GLU A 334 3.31 13.42 0.10
CA GLU A 334 3.45 14.40 1.18
C GLU A 334 4.35 13.90 2.33
N ALA A 335 4.15 12.65 2.77
CA ALA A 335 4.94 12.04 3.84
C ALA A 335 6.40 11.82 3.41
N PHE A 336 6.63 11.37 2.17
CA PHE A 336 7.97 11.19 1.62
C PHE A 336 8.74 12.51 1.52
N ILE A 337 8.09 13.56 1.00
CA ILE A 337 8.68 14.91 0.92
C ILE A 337 9.06 15.39 2.32
N ALA A 338 8.16 15.25 3.29
CA ALA A 338 8.41 15.60 4.69
C ALA A 338 9.59 14.82 5.29
N TRP A 339 9.73 13.53 4.97
CA TRP A 339 10.86 12.72 5.41
C TRP A 339 12.21 13.21 4.87
N ILE A 340 12.28 13.57 3.59
CA ILE A 340 13.50 14.15 3.02
C ILE A 340 13.82 15.52 3.64
N HIS A 341 12.81 16.33 3.96
CA HIS A 341 13.00 17.57 4.72
C HIS A 341 13.54 17.30 6.13
N ILE A 342 13.06 16.26 6.82
CA ILE A 342 13.62 15.82 8.12
C ILE A 342 15.09 15.44 7.97
N LYS A 343 15.47 14.67 6.93
CA LYS A 343 16.88 14.33 6.65
C LYS A 343 17.74 15.59 6.47
N ALA A 344 17.25 16.58 5.74
CA ALA A 344 17.92 17.86 5.56
C ALA A 344 18.08 18.62 6.90
N LEU A 345 17.04 18.67 7.73
CA LEU A 345 17.12 19.28 9.06
C LEU A 345 18.08 18.54 10.00
N ARG A 346 18.12 17.20 9.94
CA ARG A 346 19.10 16.40 10.69
C ARG A 346 20.52 16.73 10.29
N VAL A 347 20.81 16.83 9.00
CA VAL A 347 22.13 17.25 8.51
C VAL A 347 22.47 18.66 8.99
N PHE A 348 21.52 19.60 8.93
CA PHE A 348 21.73 20.95 9.41
C PHE A 348 22.10 20.97 10.90
N VAL A 349 21.27 20.37 11.76
CA VAL A 349 21.47 20.36 13.21
C VAL A 349 22.78 19.66 13.58
N GLU A 350 23.05 18.47 13.04
CA GLU A 350 24.30 17.76 13.31
C GLU A 350 25.53 18.52 12.79
N SER A 351 25.43 19.19 11.64
CA SER A 351 26.55 19.98 11.11
C SER A 351 26.85 21.17 12.01
N VAL A 352 25.82 21.86 12.54
CA VAL A 352 26.02 22.97 13.48
C VAL A 352 26.58 22.46 14.83
N LEU A 353 26.07 21.34 15.34
CA LEU A 353 26.57 20.72 16.58
C LEU A 353 28.02 20.25 16.47
N ARG A 354 28.43 19.72 15.30
CA ARG A 354 29.79 19.20 15.09
C ARG A 354 30.81 20.25 14.62
N TYR A 355 30.39 21.17 13.75
CA TYR A 355 31.31 22.12 13.10
C TYR A 355 31.24 23.52 13.70
N GLY A 356 30.26 23.78 14.57
CA GLY A 356 30.11 25.05 15.26
C GLY A 356 29.55 26.17 14.38
N LEU A 357 29.78 27.41 14.83
CA LEU A 357 29.36 28.64 14.18
C LEU A 357 30.58 29.39 13.60
N PRO A 358 30.41 30.16 12.50
CA PRO A 358 29.19 30.36 11.72
C PRO A 358 28.74 29.09 11.00
N VAL A 359 27.45 28.99 10.68
CA VAL A 359 26.91 27.86 9.90
C VAL A 359 27.57 27.87 8.53
N ASN A 360 28.53 26.98 8.33
CA ASN A 360 29.29 26.88 7.10
C ASN A 360 29.67 25.42 6.86
N PHE A 361 28.83 24.72 6.11
CA PHE A 361 29.03 23.32 5.74
C PHE A 361 28.50 23.08 4.32
N GLN A 362 28.97 22.02 3.67
CA GLN A 362 28.46 21.58 2.36
C GLN A 362 27.97 20.14 2.48
N ALA A 363 26.66 19.96 2.33
CA ALA A 363 26.06 18.64 2.23
C ALA A 363 26.19 18.08 0.81
N VAL A 364 26.44 16.77 0.72
CA VAL A 364 26.56 16.01 -0.53
C VAL A 364 25.80 14.70 -0.39
N LEU A 365 24.99 14.39 -1.41
CA LEU A 365 24.30 13.13 -1.55
C LEU A 365 25.14 12.21 -2.44
N LEU A 366 25.49 11.03 -1.94
CA LEU A 366 26.19 9.99 -2.71
C LEU A 366 25.23 8.83 -2.96
N GLN A 367 25.12 8.43 -4.22
CA GLN A 367 24.39 7.24 -4.63
C GLN A 367 25.40 6.17 -5.07
N PRO A 368 25.70 5.14 -4.25
CA PRO A 368 26.57 4.06 -4.67
C PRO A 368 26.07 3.39 -5.96
N HIS A 369 26.98 3.05 -6.88
CA HIS A 369 26.59 2.41 -8.14
C HIS A 369 26.25 0.92 -7.97
N LYS A 370 26.97 0.21 -7.08
CA LYS A 370 26.75 -1.22 -6.80
C LYS A 370 26.90 -1.49 -5.30
N LYS A 371 26.15 -2.45 -4.75
CA LYS A 371 26.29 -2.84 -3.34
C LYS A 371 27.72 -3.24 -2.97
N SER A 372 28.47 -3.81 -3.92
CA SER A 372 29.89 -4.16 -3.77
C SER A 372 30.85 -2.96 -3.72
N SER A 373 30.46 -1.78 -4.22
CA SER A 373 31.31 -0.58 -4.18
C SER A 373 31.25 0.14 -2.83
N THR A 374 30.25 -0.15 -1.98
CA THR A 374 30.02 0.50 -0.69
C THR A 374 31.25 0.45 0.23
N LYS A 375 31.89 -0.72 0.37
CA LYS A 375 33.12 -0.87 1.18
C LYS A 375 34.23 0.06 0.69
N ARG A 376 34.48 0.08 -0.63
CA ARG A 376 35.52 0.91 -1.24
C ARG A 376 35.18 2.39 -1.16
N LEU A 377 33.91 2.75 -1.32
CA LEU A 377 33.42 4.12 -1.15
C LEU A 377 33.67 4.61 0.28
N ARG A 378 33.39 3.75 1.28
CA ARG A 378 33.67 4.05 2.70
C ARG A 378 35.16 4.28 2.97
N GLU A 379 36.03 3.44 2.40
CA GLU A 379 37.49 3.61 2.51
C GLU A 379 37.94 4.97 1.94
N VAL A 380 37.39 5.39 0.80
CA VAL A 380 37.69 6.70 0.19
C VAL A 380 37.22 7.84 1.10
N LEU A 381 35.98 7.80 1.58
CA LEU A 381 35.44 8.82 2.49
C LEU A 381 36.27 8.95 3.77
N ASN A 382 36.61 7.83 4.41
CA ASN A 382 37.44 7.82 5.61
C ASN A 382 38.84 8.38 5.32
N SER A 383 39.44 8.05 4.18
CA SER A 383 40.75 8.61 3.80
C SER A 383 40.71 10.12 3.55
N VAL A 384 39.62 10.64 2.97
CA VAL A 384 39.48 12.06 2.62
C VAL A 384 39.17 12.91 3.85
N PHE A 385 38.39 12.40 4.80
CA PHE A 385 37.88 13.15 5.95
C PHE A 385 38.50 12.75 7.29
N ARG A 386 39.54 11.91 7.31
CA ARG A 386 40.22 11.49 8.55
C ARG A 386 40.67 12.66 9.43
N HIS A 387 41.02 13.80 8.83
CA HIS A 387 41.49 15.00 9.54
C HIS A 387 40.39 15.65 10.37
N LEU A 388 39.12 15.40 10.06
CA LEU A 388 38.00 15.89 10.87
C LEU A 388 37.87 15.15 12.20
N ASP A 389 38.50 13.97 12.37
CA ASP A 389 38.45 13.24 13.63
C ASP A 389 39.24 13.95 14.74
N GLU A 390 40.34 14.60 14.37
CA GLU A 390 41.11 15.46 15.29
C GLU A 390 40.25 16.64 15.75
N VAL A 391 39.45 17.23 14.86
CA VAL A 391 38.52 18.32 15.19
C VAL A 391 37.43 17.84 16.15
N ALA A 392 36.83 16.68 15.89
CA ALA A 392 35.81 16.10 16.76
C ALA A 392 36.35 15.79 18.16
N ALA A 393 37.55 15.21 18.26
CA ALA A 393 38.21 14.97 19.55
C ALA A 393 38.49 16.27 20.31
N THR A 394 38.85 17.34 19.61
CA THR A 394 39.10 18.66 20.23
C THR A 394 37.80 19.29 20.76
N SER A 395 36.70 19.20 20.00
CA SER A 395 35.38 19.68 20.44
C SER A 395 34.81 18.88 21.60
N ILE A 396 35.08 17.57 21.66
CA ILE A 396 34.71 16.73 22.81
C ILE A 396 35.48 17.15 24.06
N LEU A 397 36.77 17.50 23.94
CA LEU A 397 37.56 17.94 25.09
C LEU A 397 37.02 19.25 25.71
N ASP A 398 36.60 20.21 24.88
CA ASP A 398 35.99 21.46 25.36
C ASP A 398 34.59 21.25 25.98
N ALA A 399 33.79 20.30 25.48
CA ALA A 399 32.48 19.99 26.06
C ALA A 399 32.55 19.02 27.27
N SER A 400 33.60 18.21 27.37
CA SER A 400 33.75 17.15 28.38
C SER A 400 34.07 17.63 29.79
N VAL A 401 34.28 18.93 29.99
CA VAL A 401 34.51 19.48 31.33
C VAL A 401 33.24 19.48 32.19
N GLU A 402 32.03 19.25 31.62
CA GLU A 402 30.77 19.39 32.38
C GLU A 402 29.72 18.25 32.28
N ILE A 403 29.91 17.14 31.55
CA ILE A 403 28.85 16.09 31.46
C ILE A 403 29.38 14.64 31.57
N PRO A 404 29.33 14.03 32.78
CA PRO A 404 29.49 12.60 32.96
C PRO A 404 28.22 11.86 32.49
N GLY A 405 28.28 11.12 31.36
CA GLY A 405 27.15 10.29 30.91
C GLY A 405 26.94 10.10 29.41
N LEU A 406 27.80 10.65 28.53
CA LEU A 406 27.69 10.43 27.08
C LEU A 406 28.01 8.97 26.69
N GLN A 407 26.99 8.12 26.70
CA GLN A 407 27.01 6.85 26.00
C GLN A 407 27.00 7.13 24.49
N LEU A 408 28.15 6.98 23.83
CA LEU A 408 28.20 6.85 22.37
C LEU A 408 27.39 5.60 22.00
N ASN A 409 26.18 5.80 21.50
CA ASN A 409 25.33 4.73 20.97
C ASN A 409 26.09 3.94 19.91
N ASN A 410 25.80 2.64 19.83
CA ASN A 410 26.46 1.60 19.03
C ASN A 410 26.31 1.77 17.48
N GLN A 411 26.19 3.01 16.98
CA GLN A 411 26.16 3.35 15.57
C GLN A 411 27.58 3.58 15.04
N ASP A 412 27.82 3.22 13.78
CA ASP A 412 29.10 3.46 13.11
C ASP A 412 29.46 4.95 13.19
N TYR A 413 30.54 5.27 13.90
CA TYR A 413 31.05 6.63 13.99
C TYR A 413 31.84 6.97 12.72
N PHE A 414 31.55 8.16 12.17
CA PHE A 414 32.27 8.74 11.05
C PHE A 414 32.74 10.16 11.42
N PRO A 415 33.93 10.60 10.94
CA PRO A 415 34.48 11.93 11.25
C PRO A 415 33.72 13.07 10.52
N TYR A 416 32.77 12.72 9.65
CA TYR A 416 31.82 13.60 8.98
C TYR A 416 30.39 13.29 9.43
N VAL A 417 29.46 14.23 9.28
CA VAL A 417 28.02 13.95 9.47
C VAL A 417 27.59 12.95 8.40
N TYR A 418 26.83 11.92 8.79
CA TYR A 418 26.39 10.86 7.90
C TYR A 418 24.96 10.43 8.24
N PHE A 419 24.11 10.37 7.21
CA PHE A 419 22.78 9.78 7.28
C PHE A 419 22.55 8.85 6.09
N HIS A 420 21.95 7.70 6.38
CA HIS A 420 21.50 6.75 5.37
C HIS A 420 20.07 7.06 4.94
N ILE A 421 19.79 6.98 3.64
CA ILE A 421 18.44 7.05 3.06
C ILE A 421 18.27 5.79 2.22
N ASP A 422 17.28 4.99 2.58
CA ASP A 422 16.94 3.75 1.88
C ASP A 422 15.55 3.86 1.26
N LEU A 423 15.50 3.79 -0.07
CA LEU A 423 14.26 3.83 -0.85
C LEU A 423 13.68 2.44 -1.14
N SER A 424 14.23 1.36 -0.57
CA SER A 424 13.66 0.01 -0.68
C SER A 424 12.46 -0.14 0.25
N LEU A 425 11.36 0.52 -0.10
CA LEU A 425 10.18 0.64 0.77
C LEU A 425 9.35 -0.65 0.91
N LEU A 426 9.50 -1.58 -0.03
CA LEU A 426 8.71 -2.82 -0.14
C LEU A 426 9.53 -4.09 0.09
N ASP A 427 10.84 -3.95 0.36
CA ASP A 427 11.76 -5.08 0.57
C ASP A 427 11.81 -5.53 2.03
#